data_AF-A0A973J4J0-F1
#
_entry.id   AF-A0A973J4J0-F1
#
_cell.length_a   1.000
_cell.length_b   1.000
_cell.length_c   1.000
_cell.angle_alpha   90.00
_cell.angle_beta   90.00
_cell.angle_gamma   90.00
#
_symmetry.space_group_name_H-M   'P 1'
#
loop_
_entity.id
_entity.type
_entity.pdbx_description
1 polymer ?
#
loop_
_entity_poly.entity_id
_entity_poly.type
_entity_poly.pdbx_seq_one_letter_code
_entity_poly.pdbx_strand_id
1 'polypeptide(L)'
;MTESKIILVLNILGIVLTFFSIVYAAGVVWRVEKKLDVSYKLFLAAILVYAVSLFLEMFNVIDSATMELYISISKVLFIALFLGGVLTMRDLVREIDGEKRKAVDNFS
;
A
#
# COMPACT_ATOMS: atom_id res chain seq x y z
N MET A 1 12.96 -8.39 28.72
CA MET A 1 11.77 -7.58 29.10
C MET A 1 11.64 -6.28 28.30
N THR A 2 12.74 -5.64 27.91
CA THR A 2 12.73 -4.41 27.08
C THR A 2 12.30 -4.68 25.63
N GLU A 3 12.80 -5.76 25.03
CA GLU A 3 12.49 -6.16 23.64
C GLU A 3 11.00 -6.39 23.41
N SER A 4 10.32 -7.13 24.31
CA SER A 4 8.88 -7.38 24.22
C SER A 4 8.05 -6.10 24.29
N LYS A 5 8.51 -5.09 25.06
CA LYS A 5 7.84 -3.78 25.12
C LYS A 5 8.02 -2.99 23.82
N ILE A 6 9.21 -3.05 23.22
CA ILE A 6 9.51 -2.39 21.94
C ILE A 6 8.62 -2.97 20.83
N ILE A 7 8.55 -4.30 20.74
CA ILE A 7 7.69 -4.99 19.76
C ILE A 7 6.23 -4.57 19.92
N LEU A 8 5.73 -4.51 21.16
CA LEU A 8 4.36 -4.09 21.44
C LEU A 8 4.09 -2.64 21.01
N VAL A 9 5.03 -1.72 21.29
CA VAL A 9 4.91 -0.32 20.86
C VAL A 9 4.92 -0.21 19.33
N LEU A 10 5.80 -0.93 18.64
CA LEU A 10 5.87 -0.95 17.18
C LEU A 10 4.57 -1.48 16.55
N ASN A 11 3.99 -2.54 17.13
CA ASN A 11 2.72 -3.09 16.65
C ASN A 11 1.56 -2.11 16.81
N ILE A 12 1.43 -1.47 17.99
CA ILE A 12 0.40 -0.45 18.22
C ILE A 12 0.56 0.71 17.24
N LEU A 13 1.79 1.21 17.08
CA LEU A 13 2.09 2.29 16.16
C LEU A 13 1.77 1.90 14.70
N GLY A 14 2.14 0.69 14.29
CA GLY A 14 1.82 0.15 12.97
C GLY A 14 0.32 0.06 12.71
N ILE A 15 -0.47 -0.37 13.69
CA ILE A 15 -1.94 -0.43 13.59
C ILE A 15 -2.54 0.97 13.45
N VAL A 16 -2.11 1.92 14.29
CA VAL A 16 -2.60 3.30 14.27
C VAL A 16 -2.28 3.97 12.94
N LEU A 17 -1.04 3.85 12.46
CA LEU A 17 -0.61 4.43 11.17
C LEU A 17 -1.36 3.79 10.00
N THR A 18 -1.55 2.46 10.02
CA THR A 18 -2.35 1.75 9.01
C THR A 18 -3.78 2.26 8.98
N PHE A 19 -4.41 2.42 10.15
CA PHE A 19 -5.78 2.94 10.24
C PHE A 19 -5.91 4.33 9.63
N PHE A 20 -5.03 5.27 10.00
CA PHE A 20 -5.03 6.60 9.38
C PHE A 20 -4.79 6.53 7.88
N SER A 21 -3.85 5.68 7.43
CA SER A 21 -3.57 5.50 6.01
C SER A 21 -4.80 5.00 5.23
N ILE A 22 -5.60 4.09 5.80
CA ILE A 22 -6.87 3.64 5.22
C ILE A 22 -7.84 4.82 5.11
N VAL A 23 -8.05 5.59 6.18
CA VAL A 23 -8.99 6.72 6.20
C VAL A 23 -8.62 7.76 5.15
N TYR A 24 -7.34 8.16 5.08
CA TYR A 24 -6.89 9.15 4.10
C TYR A 24 -6.96 8.61 2.67
N ALA A 25 -6.48 7.38 2.42
CA ALA A 25 -6.54 6.80 1.08
C ALA A 25 -7.99 6.60 0.61
N ALA A 26 -8.89 6.12 1.47
CA ALA A 26 -10.31 5.98 1.16
C ALA A 26 -10.98 7.34 0.90
N GLY A 27 -10.64 8.37 1.70
CA GLY A 27 -11.11 9.73 1.48
C GLY A 27 -10.70 10.30 0.12
N VAL A 28 -9.48 10.01 -0.33
CA VAL A 28 -9.02 10.40 -1.67
C VAL A 28 -9.73 9.60 -2.76
N VAL A 29 -9.83 8.27 -2.64
CA VAL A 29 -10.57 7.43 -3.61
C VAL A 29 -12.03 7.89 -3.76
N TRP A 30 -12.67 8.33 -2.67
CA TRP A 30 -14.05 8.83 -2.71
C TRP A 30 -14.19 10.19 -3.41
N ARG A 31 -13.15 11.03 -3.40
CA ARG A 31 -13.20 12.42 -3.89
C ARG A 31 -12.61 12.60 -5.29
N VAL A 32 -11.82 11.66 -5.79
CA VAL A 32 -11.01 11.84 -7.00
C VAL A 32 -11.69 11.25 -8.24
N GLU A 33 -11.66 12.00 -9.36
CA GLU A 33 -12.16 11.52 -10.66
C GLU A 33 -11.06 10.95 -11.58
N LYS A 34 -11.41 9.87 -12.28
CA LYS A 34 -10.76 9.24 -13.45
C LYS A 34 -9.35 8.67 -13.27
N LYS A 35 -8.28 9.46 -13.40
CA LYS A 35 -6.92 8.92 -13.59
C LYS A 35 -6.12 8.77 -12.30
N LEU A 36 -6.29 9.70 -11.38
CA LEU A 36 -5.69 9.64 -10.05
C LEU A 36 -6.39 8.58 -9.16
N ASP A 37 -7.63 8.21 -9.52
CA ASP A 37 -8.44 7.18 -8.87
C ASP A 37 -7.79 5.78 -8.90
N VAL A 38 -7.19 5.38 -10.01
CA VAL A 38 -6.58 4.04 -10.15
C VAL A 38 -5.38 3.86 -9.21
N SER A 39 -4.48 4.85 -9.16
CA SER A 39 -3.30 4.79 -8.30
C SER A 39 -3.69 4.74 -6.81
N TYR A 40 -4.62 5.60 -6.40
CA TYR A 40 -5.11 5.63 -5.02
C TYR A 40 -5.90 4.38 -4.63
N LYS A 41 -6.62 3.74 -5.56
CA LYS A 41 -7.23 2.41 -5.33
C LYS A 41 -6.19 1.33 -5.09
N LEU A 42 -5.10 1.34 -5.86
CA LEU A 42 -3.99 0.40 -5.65
C LEU A 42 -3.28 0.63 -4.31
N PHE A 43 -3.06 1.90 -3.92
CA PHE A 43 -2.53 2.21 -2.60
C PHE A 43 -3.48 1.79 -1.48
N LEU A 44 -4.78 2.06 -1.61
CA LEU A 44 -5.77 1.62 -0.63
C LEU A 44 -5.79 0.10 -0.50
N ALA A 45 -5.79 -0.63 -1.62
CA ALA A 45 -5.70 -2.09 -1.62
C ALA A 45 -4.41 -2.60 -0.95
N ALA A 46 -3.27 -1.97 -1.23
CA ALA A 46 -2.00 -2.30 -0.58
C ALA A 46 -2.11 -2.12 0.94
N ILE A 47 -2.60 -0.97 1.41
CA ILE A 47 -2.75 -0.68 2.84
C ILE A 47 -3.69 -1.69 3.52
N LEU A 48 -4.78 -2.10 2.85
CA LEU A 48 -5.69 -3.12 3.38
C LEU A 48 -5.01 -4.49 3.49
N VAL A 49 -4.22 -4.89 2.50
CA VAL A 49 -3.42 -6.13 2.57
C VAL A 49 -2.38 -6.06 3.69
N TYR A 50 -1.74 -4.91 3.88
CA TYR A 50 -0.82 -4.70 5.00
C TYR A 50 -1.54 -4.78 6.35
N ALA A 51 -2.74 -4.21 6.47
CA ALA A 51 -3.57 -4.35 7.67
C ALA A 51 -3.84 -5.83 7.98
N VAL A 52 -4.20 -6.64 6.98
CA VAL A 52 -4.36 -8.09 7.14
C VAL A 52 -3.08 -8.73 7.64
N SER A 53 -1.90 -8.34 7.11
CA SER A 53 -0.63 -8.87 7.59
C SER A 53 -0.38 -8.58 9.07
N LEU A 54 -0.71 -7.37 9.54
CA LEU A 54 -0.60 -7.01 10.97
C LEU A 54 -1.55 -7.85 11.83
N PHE A 55 -2.79 -8.09 11.37
CA PHE A 55 -3.70 -8.98 12.08
C PHE A 55 -3.16 -10.40 12.15
N LEU A 56 -2.65 -10.95 11.05
CA LEU A 56 -2.04 -12.29 11.03
C LEU A 56 -0.85 -12.40 11.99
N GLU A 57 0.02 -11.37 12.04
CA GLU A 57 1.14 -11.31 12.97
C GLU A 57 0.66 -11.28 14.43
N MET A 58 -0.40 -10.55 14.76
CA MET A 58 -0.98 -10.55 16.11
C MET A 58 -1.53 -11.93 16.52
N PHE A 59 -2.10 -12.68 15.58
CA PHE A 59 -2.67 -14.01 15.85
C PHE A 59 -1.64 -15.14 15.77
N ASN A 60 -0.41 -14.89 15.29
CA ASN A 60 0.66 -15.88 15.23
C ASN A 60 1.29 -16.15 16.61
N VAL A 61 0.48 -16.44 17.62
CA VAL A 61 0.90 -16.71 19.01
C VAL A 61 1.64 -18.06 19.13
N ILE A 62 1.49 -18.95 18.15
CA ILE A 62 1.95 -20.36 18.22
C ILE A 62 3.03 -20.68 17.16
N ASP A 63 3.65 -19.66 16.53
CA ASP A 63 4.76 -19.84 15.57
C ASP A 63 4.51 -20.95 14.53
N SER A 64 3.36 -20.87 13.87
CA SER A 64 2.97 -21.85 12.87
C SER A 64 3.62 -21.51 11.53
N ALA A 65 4.39 -22.44 10.96
CA ALA A 65 4.99 -22.29 9.63
C ALA A 65 3.96 -21.92 8.53
N THR A 66 2.71 -22.37 8.68
CA THR A 66 1.62 -22.00 7.75
C THR A 66 1.22 -20.53 7.91
N MET A 67 1.17 -19.99 9.14
CA MET A 67 0.89 -18.58 9.38
C MET A 67 2.01 -17.68 8.89
N GLU A 68 3.27 -18.07 9.12
CA GLU A 68 4.44 -17.34 8.59
C GLU A 68 4.41 -17.25 7.06
N LEU A 69 3.99 -18.32 6.38
CA LEU A 69 3.82 -18.33 4.93
C LEU A 69 2.74 -17.33 4.50
N TYR A 70 1.58 -17.30 5.17
CA TYR A 70 0.51 -16.33 4.85
C TYR A 70 0.93 -14.88 5.13
N ILE A 71 1.66 -14.62 6.22
CA ILE A 71 2.25 -13.31 6.52
C ILE A 71 3.21 -12.91 5.39
N SER A 72 4.09 -13.81 4.96
CA SER A 72 5.04 -13.54 3.87
C SER A 72 4.34 -13.26 2.54
N ILE A 73 3.32 -14.05 2.19
CA ILE A 73 2.51 -13.84 0.98
C ILE A 73 1.81 -12.47 1.02
N SER A 74 1.21 -12.11 2.16
CA SER A 74 0.54 -10.81 2.29
C SER A 74 1.52 -9.64 2.16
N LYS A 75 2.75 -9.76 2.69
CA LYS A 75 3.80 -8.74 2.50
C LYS A 75 4.24 -8.59 1.05
N VAL A 76 4.41 -9.70 0.33
CA VAL A 76 4.73 -9.67 -1.11
C VAL A 76 3.60 -9.02 -1.91
N LEU A 77 2.35 -9.37 -1.60
CA LEU A 77 1.17 -8.77 -2.23
C LEU A 77 1.05 -7.27 -1.94
N PHE A 78 1.33 -6.84 -0.70
CA PHE A 78 1.43 -5.43 -0.35
C PHE A 78 2.46 -4.70 -1.23
N ILE A 79 3.68 -5.23 -1.34
CA ILE A 79 4.75 -4.61 -2.15
C ILE A 79 4.32 -4.52 -3.62
N ALA A 80 3.73 -5.59 -4.17
CA ALA A 80 3.29 -5.61 -5.56
C ALA A 80 2.21 -4.55 -5.85
N LEU A 81 1.20 -4.45 -4.99
CA LEU A 81 0.13 -3.46 -5.12
C LEU A 81 0.65 -2.04 -4.92
N PHE A 82 1.52 -1.83 -3.92
CA PHE A 82 2.13 -0.53 -3.66
C PHE A 82 2.97 -0.08 -4.85
N LEU A 83 3.80 -0.96 -5.41
CA LEU A 83 4.57 -0.68 -6.62
C LEU A 83 3.66 -0.35 -7.80
N GLY A 84 2.57 -1.09 -7.99
CA GLY A 84 1.56 -0.76 -9.01
C GLY A 84 0.98 0.65 -8.83
N GLY A 85 0.67 1.04 -7.59
CA GLY A 85 0.24 2.40 -7.26
C GLY A 85 1.29 3.46 -7.61
N VAL A 86 2.57 3.21 -7.31
CA VAL A 86 3.68 4.10 -7.67
C VAL A 86 3.85 4.22 -9.18
N LEU A 87 3.83 3.11 -9.92
CA LEU A 87 4.01 3.12 -11.38
C LEU A 87 2.88 3.88 -12.08
N THR A 88 1.64 3.67 -11.65
CA THR A 88 0.48 4.41 -12.19
C THR A 88 0.56 5.90 -11.86
N MET A 89 0.99 6.27 -10.65
CA MET A 89 1.20 7.67 -10.28
C MET A 89 2.31 8.30 -11.13
N ARG A 90 3.43 7.60 -11.33
CA ARG A 90 4.54 8.06 -12.18
C ARG A 90 4.07 8.33 -13.60
N ASP A 91 3.29 7.41 -14.17
CA ASP A 91 2.80 7.55 -15.54
C ASP A 91 1.77 8.68 -15.67
N LEU A 92 1.01 8.97 -14.60
CA LEU A 92 0.13 10.13 -14.51
C LEU A 92 0.93 11.44 -14.47
N VAL A 93 1.98 11.52 -13.64
CA VAL A 93 2.85 12.71 -13.56
C VAL A 93 3.48 13.01 -14.92
N ARG A 94 4.02 12.00 -15.61
CA ARG A 94 4.56 12.14 -16.98
C ARG A 94 3.54 12.63 -18.00
N GLU A 95 2.27 12.26 -17.83
CA GLU A 95 1.20 12.75 -18.69
C GLU A 95 0.89 14.23 -18.41
N ILE A 96 0.86 14.63 -17.14
CA ILE A 96 0.65 16.02 -16.71
C ILE A 96 1.79 16.92 -17.17
N ASP A 97 3.04 16.43 -17.09
CA ASP A 97 4.24 17.15 -17.57
C ASP A 97 4.32 17.25 -19.10
N GLY A 98 3.39 16.62 -19.82
CA GLY A 98 3.28 16.74 -21.28
C GLY A 98 4.31 15.91 -22.07
N GLU A 99 5.09 15.04 -21.43
CA GLU A 99 6.07 14.18 -22.10
C GLU A 99 5.41 13.28 -23.16
N LYS A 100 4.18 12.81 -22.91
CA LYS A 100 3.43 11.99 -23.87
C LYS A 100 2.98 12.75 -25.12
N ARG A 101 2.84 14.07 -25.09
CA ARG A 101 2.46 14.88 -26.28
C ARG A 101 3.68 15.16 -27.16
N LYS A 102 4.83 15.50 -26.55
CA LYS A 102 6.08 15.78 -27.28
C LYS A 102 6.61 14.57 -28.07
N ALA A 103 6.29 13.35 -27.64
CA ALA A 103 6.68 12.13 -28.34
C ALA A 103 5.89 11.89 -29.63
N VAL A 104 4.70 12.47 -29.81
CA VAL A 104 3.89 12.31 -31.03
C VAL A 104 4.25 13.36 -32.07
N ASP A 105 4.49 14.60 -31.63
CA ASP A 105 4.84 15.72 -32.52
C ASP A 105 6.26 15.61 -33.11
N ASN A 106 7.15 14.79 -32.51
CA ASN A 106 8.50 14.53 -33.04
C ASN A 106 8.54 13.44 -34.14
N PHE A 107 7.42 12.78 -34.42
CA PHE A 107 7.30 11.76 -35.48
C PHE A 107 6.38 12.19 -36.64
N SER A 108 5.88 13.43 -36.64
CA SER A 108 5.16 14.07 -37.75
C SER A 108 6.03 15.12 -38.42
#